data_AF-A0A8C5RM95-F1
#
_entry.id   AF-A0A8C5RM95-F1
#
_cell.length_a   1.000
_cell.length_b   1.000
_cell.length_c   1.000
_cell.angle_alpha   90.00
_cell.angle_beta   90.00
_cell.angle_gamma   90.00
#
_symmetry.space_group_name_H-M   'P 1'
#
loop_
_entity.id
_entity.type
_entity.pdbx_description
1 polymer ?
#
loop_
_entity_poly.entity_id
_entity_poly.type
_entity_poly.pdbx_seq_one_letter_code
_entity_poly.pdbx_strand_id
1 'polypeptide(L)'
;HSLLVIDQSHPIDFMPKVRLELEPSVIPSTVRCLNSDKILAFQQQTQFLWETYFSSVEKIVQTTLEIIKDRIFHQESRPKFFWNTLPGGLVALPEYSTHLNDFPFYYLQQGSSPSEKFTALIWAVSPIISLSQPILKLTQAVSRSQYCAKILVLWNCEKPPPQKWPPTTVPLTVILSSNKVSERFLPYSAIGTDAVLSLDEYASLSTSEVDFAFVVWRKFPDRIVGFPVRSHFWDMSKNQWSYTSKWTNEFSMVLTAAAFYHRYYHSLFSNYLPAKLRSFVDRIANCEDILMNFLVSAVTKLPPIKVTQKKHLRESPPQQVGRHAWEPKGSLHFAQRQECVNRFAAWFGYMPLVHSQFRLDPVLFKDQVSVLRKKYRQLERD
;
A
#
# COMPACT_ATOMS: atom_id res chain seq x y z
N HIS A 1 13.38 28.62 26.32
CA HIS A 1 14.03 27.91 25.19
C HIS A 1 14.35 26.49 25.61
N SER A 2 13.36 25.59 25.56
CA SER A 2 13.54 24.19 26.01
C SER A 2 12.50 23.29 25.32
N LEU A 3 12.79 22.87 24.09
CA LEU A 3 12.05 21.82 23.39
C LEU A 3 13.08 21.01 22.59
N LEU A 4 12.96 19.68 22.67
CA LEU A 4 13.82 18.62 22.11
C LEU A 4 14.92 18.10 23.05
N VAL A 5 14.50 17.38 24.08
CA VAL A 5 15.23 16.19 24.55
C VAL A 5 14.35 14.99 24.18
N ILE A 6 14.72 14.28 23.12
CA ILE A 6 14.20 12.94 22.82
C ILE A 6 15.37 11.98 22.96
N ASP A 7 15.85 11.75 24.18
CA ASP A 7 16.61 10.55 24.51
C ASP A 7 16.62 10.28 26.04
N GLN A 8 16.56 9.00 26.40
CA GLN A 8 17.09 8.31 27.58
C GLN A 8 16.26 7.03 27.78
N SER A 9 16.70 5.89 27.21
CA SER A 9 16.50 4.51 27.76
C SER A 9 16.81 3.37 26.76
N HIS A 10 17.95 3.38 26.06
CA HIS A 10 18.84 2.22 25.84
C HIS A 10 20.01 2.60 24.89
N PRO A 11 21.22 2.06 25.08
CA PRO A 11 22.46 2.82 24.92
C PRO A 11 23.00 2.80 23.49
N ILE A 12 22.81 3.90 22.78
CA ILE A 12 23.88 4.45 21.95
C ILE A 12 24.35 5.66 22.76
N ASP A 13 25.62 5.70 23.16
CA ASP A 13 26.22 6.79 23.95
C ASP A 13 25.97 8.16 23.28
N PHE A 14 24.81 8.76 23.54
CA PHE A 14 24.66 10.19 23.58
C PHE A 14 25.19 10.63 24.93
N MET A 15 26.13 11.57 24.89
CA MET A 15 26.87 12.07 26.04
C MET A 15 26.00 12.17 27.30
N PRO A 16 26.47 11.69 28.46
CA PRO A 16 25.74 11.82 29.71
C PRO A 16 25.53 13.32 29.97
N LYS A 17 24.27 13.77 30.04
CA LYS A 17 23.81 15.13 30.45
C LYS A 17 24.97 16.08 30.79
N VAL A 18 25.69 16.55 29.77
CA VAL A 18 26.60 17.66 29.95
C VAL A 18 25.69 18.87 29.88
N ARG A 19 25.43 19.45 31.05
CA ARG A 19 25.00 20.83 31.16
C ARG A 19 25.90 21.62 30.21
N LEU A 20 25.38 22.06 29.07
CA LEU A 20 26.11 22.80 28.04
C LEU A 20 26.44 24.20 28.57
N GLU A 21 27.29 24.23 29.59
CA GLU A 21 28.23 25.30 29.89
C GLU A 21 29.57 24.87 29.26
N LEU A 22 29.56 24.56 27.95
CA LEU A 22 30.80 24.25 27.21
C LEU A 22 31.24 25.51 26.49
N GLU A 23 32.38 26.04 26.93
CA GLU A 23 33.15 27.08 26.24
C GLU A 23 33.26 26.76 24.73
N PRO A 24 33.06 27.75 23.83
CA PRO A 24 33.11 27.56 22.37
C PRO A 24 34.39 26.90 21.84
N SER A 25 35.46 26.91 22.64
CA SER A 25 36.79 26.37 22.33
C SER A 25 36.90 24.85 22.40
N VAL A 26 35.98 24.14 23.08
CA VAL A 26 36.07 22.67 23.30
C VAL A 26 35.34 21.85 22.22
N ILE A 27 34.38 22.48 21.55
CA ILE A 27 33.56 21.87 20.48
C ILE A 27 34.41 21.28 19.34
N PRO A 28 35.47 21.96 18.83
CA PRO A 28 36.27 21.43 17.72
C PRO A 28 37.05 20.16 18.05
N SER A 29 37.53 20.02 19.30
CA SER A 29 38.35 18.87 19.72
C SER A 29 37.51 17.59 19.90
N THR A 30 36.28 17.74 20.40
CA THR A 30 35.34 16.64 20.61
C THR A 30 34.79 16.11 19.28
N VAL A 31 34.49 16.99 18.33
CA VAL A 31 34.01 16.61 16.98
C VAL A 31 35.12 15.91 16.17
N ARG A 32 36.39 16.29 16.35
CA ARG A 32 37.54 15.66 15.69
C ARG A 32 37.83 14.23 16.15
N CYS A 33 37.30 13.80 17.31
CA CYS A 33 37.50 12.45 17.84
C CYS A 33 36.40 11.44 17.41
N LEU A 34 35.41 11.88 16.63
CA LEU A 34 34.32 11.01 16.16
C LEU A 34 34.73 10.27 14.89
N ASN A 35 34.52 8.95 14.87
CA ASN A 35 34.69 8.14 13.68
C ASN A 35 33.74 8.60 12.56
N SER A 36 34.16 8.51 11.30
CA SER A 36 33.38 8.93 10.12
C SER A 36 32.00 8.29 10.07
N ASP A 37 31.89 7.03 10.49
CA ASP A 37 30.62 6.29 10.49
C ASP A 37 29.60 6.91 11.45
N LYS A 38 30.06 7.39 12.61
CA LYS A 38 29.20 8.09 13.58
C LYS A 38 28.76 9.45 13.06
N ILE A 39 29.65 10.16 12.38
CA ILE A 39 29.31 11.44 11.74
C ILE A 39 28.23 11.23 10.68
N LEU A 40 28.38 10.21 9.83
CA LEU A 40 27.37 9.88 8.82
C LEU A 40 26.03 9.50 9.44
N ALA A 41 26.04 8.68 10.50
CA ALA A 41 24.81 8.31 11.22
C ALA A 41 24.09 9.54 11.81
N PHE A 42 24.83 10.48 12.39
CA PHE A 42 24.25 11.73 12.90
C PHE A 42 23.70 12.63 11.79
N GLN A 43 24.38 12.70 10.65
CA GLN A 43 23.89 13.43 9.48
C GLN A 43 22.58 12.82 8.95
N GLN A 44 22.53 11.49 8.83
CA GLN A 44 21.31 10.77 8.42
C GLN A 44 20.15 10.99 9.41
N GLN A 45 20.43 10.92 10.71
CA GLN A 45 19.41 11.18 11.74
C GLN A 45 18.91 12.63 11.68
N THR A 46 19.81 13.60 11.52
CA THR A 46 19.44 15.02 11.41
C THR A 46 18.59 15.27 10.17
N GLN A 47 18.95 14.68 9.03
CA GLN A 47 18.18 14.77 7.80
C GLN A 47 16.78 14.14 7.98
N PHE A 48 16.69 12.96 8.57
CA PHE A 48 15.41 12.32 8.89
C PHE A 48 14.52 13.22 9.75
N LEU A 49 15.05 13.75 10.85
CA LEU A 49 14.28 14.62 11.76
C LEU A 49 13.82 15.89 11.04
N TRP A 50 14.70 16.52 10.26
CA TRP A 50 14.37 17.71 9.48
C TRP A 50 13.25 17.43 8.48
N GLU A 51 13.41 16.42 7.64
CA GLU A 51 12.45 16.05 6.60
C GLU A 51 11.11 15.62 7.18
N THR A 52 11.10 14.95 8.32
CA THR A 52 9.86 14.42 8.92
C THR A 52 9.09 15.47 9.70
N TYR A 53 9.78 16.34 10.44
CA TYR A 53 9.14 17.18 11.46
C TYR A 53 9.36 18.69 11.30
N PHE A 54 10.44 19.13 10.65
CA PHE A 54 10.86 20.54 10.64
C PHE A 54 10.88 21.20 9.26
N SER A 55 10.67 20.45 8.18
CA SER A 55 10.84 20.96 6.81
C SER A 55 9.81 22.00 6.36
N SER A 56 8.76 22.24 7.15
CA SER A 56 7.76 23.29 6.91
C SER A 56 7.08 23.72 8.20
N VAL A 57 6.49 24.92 8.21
CA VAL A 57 5.71 25.43 9.36
C VAL A 57 4.56 24.47 9.71
N GLU A 58 3.88 23.91 8.70
CA GLU A 58 2.82 22.92 8.89
C GLU A 58 3.31 21.68 9.65
N LYS A 59 4.46 21.11 9.27
CA LYS A 59 5.04 19.95 9.97
C LYS A 59 5.44 20.30 11.40
N ILE A 60 6.00 21.48 11.63
CA ILE A 60 6.38 21.93 12.97
C ILE A 60 5.15 22.04 13.87
N VAL A 61 4.07 22.65 13.38
CA VAL A 61 2.81 22.80 14.10
C VAL A 61 2.20 21.44 14.39
N GLN A 62 2.06 20.57 13.37
CA GLN A 62 1.50 19.22 13.55
C GLN A 62 2.31 18.38 14.53
N THR A 63 3.65 18.40 14.41
CA THR A 63 4.55 17.70 15.33
C THR A 63 4.36 18.19 16.76
N THR A 64 4.29 19.51 16.96
CA THR A 64 4.11 20.09 18.29
C THR A 64 2.77 19.68 18.90
N LEU A 65 1.68 19.73 18.13
CA LEU A 65 0.35 19.31 18.57
C LEU A 65 0.32 17.82 18.95
N GLU A 66 0.91 16.96 18.15
CA GLU A 66 0.98 15.52 18.45
C GLU A 66 1.85 15.21 19.67
N ILE A 67 2.96 15.92 19.87
CA ILE A 67 3.77 15.79 21.09
C ILE A 67 2.98 16.25 22.33
N ILE A 68 2.22 17.34 22.23
CA ILE A 68 1.34 17.80 23.33
C ILE A 68 0.27 16.75 23.61
N LYS A 69 -0.35 16.19 22.56
CA LYS A 69 -1.34 15.12 22.68
C LYS A 69 -0.77 13.90 23.39
N ASP A 70 0.41 13.41 22.99
CA ASP A 70 1.10 12.28 23.64
C ASP A 70 1.40 12.54 25.13
N ARG A 71 1.59 13.81 25.52
CA ARG A 71 1.83 14.21 26.92
C ARG A 71 0.56 14.33 27.75
N ILE A 72 -0.58 14.65 27.13
CA ILE A 72 -1.88 14.76 27.82
C ILE A 72 -2.52 13.37 27.95
N PHE A 73 -2.48 12.58 26.87
CA PHE A 73 -3.13 11.28 26.78
C PHE A 73 -2.11 10.14 26.87
N HIS A 74 -1.57 9.91 28.06
CA HIS A 74 -0.50 8.92 28.28
C HIS A 74 -0.84 7.50 27.81
N GLN A 75 -2.11 7.07 27.92
CA GLN A 75 -2.55 5.73 27.52
C GLN A 75 -2.47 5.49 26.01
N GLU A 76 -2.60 6.55 25.21
CA GLU A 76 -2.52 6.52 23.74
C GLU A 76 -1.22 7.17 23.25
N SER A 77 -0.23 7.35 24.14
CA SER A 77 1.01 8.01 23.78
C SER A 77 1.85 7.11 22.87
N ARG A 78 2.38 7.70 21.79
CA ARG A 78 3.27 6.99 20.89
C ARG A 78 4.56 6.61 21.62
N PRO A 79 5.07 5.37 21.44
CA PRO A 79 6.41 5.03 21.89
C PRO A 79 7.43 5.98 21.26
N LYS A 80 8.48 6.34 22.03
CA LYS A 80 9.59 7.18 21.54
C LYS A 80 10.21 6.65 20.25
N PHE A 81 10.19 5.33 20.05
CA PHE A 81 10.66 4.68 18.84
C PHE A 81 10.00 5.25 17.58
N PHE A 82 8.69 5.51 17.61
CA PHE A 82 7.97 6.04 16.45
C PHE A 82 8.48 7.42 16.04
N TRP A 83 8.91 8.25 17.00
CA TRP A 83 9.46 9.58 16.75
C TRP A 83 10.87 9.57 16.18
N ASN A 84 11.60 8.45 16.28
CA ASN A 84 13.02 8.37 15.94
C ASN A 84 13.32 7.40 14.80
N THR A 85 12.29 6.85 14.15
CA THR A 85 12.46 5.85 13.10
C THR A 85 11.47 6.11 11.98
N LEU A 86 11.90 5.88 10.73
CA LEU A 86 11.05 5.98 9.56
C LEU A 86 9.82 5.06 9.70
N PRO A 87 8.61 5.52 9.30
CA PRO A 87 8.31 6.76 8.58
C PRO A 87 8.09 7.99 9.49
N GLY A 88 8.20 7.81 10.81
CA GLY A 88 8.01 8.85 11.81
C GLY A 88 6.65 8.85 12.50
N GLY A 89 6.61 9.41 13.71
CA GLY A 89 5.44 9.47 14.59
C GLY A 89 4.19 10.19 14.03
N LEU A 90 4.34 11.07 13.03
CA LEU A 90 3.18 11.68 12.35
C LEU A 90 2.38 10.69 11.51
N VAL A 91 3.03 9.61 11.08
CA VAL A 91 2.47 8.59 10.21
C VAL A 91 2.19 7.29 10.97
N ALA A 92 2.83 7.06 12.11
CA ALA A 92 2.48 5.96 13.01
C ALA A 92 1.38 6.42 13.99
N LEU A 93 0.12 6.14 13.63
CA LEU A 93 -1.08 6.60 14.33
C LEU A 93 -1.33 5.78 15.60
N PRO A 94 -1.32 6.38 16.80
CA PRO A 94 -1.54 5.68 18.06
C PRO A 94 -2.99 5.18 18.20
N GLU A 95 -3.94 5.82 17.51
CA GLU A 95 -5.34 5.39 17.45
C GLU A 95 -5.51 4.03 16.74
N TYR A 96 -4.51 3.64 15.93
CA TYR A 96 -4.48 2.32 15.32
C TYR A 96 -3.85 1.28 16.25
N SER A 97 -2.64 1.56 16.75
CA SER A 97 -1.94 0.71 17.72
C SER A 97 -0.74 1.46 18.31
N THR A 98 -0.35 1.07 19.52
CA THR A 98 0.92 1.49 20.15
C THR A 98 2.00 0.40 20.04
N HIS A 99 1.69 -0.78 19.50
CA HIS A 99 2.63 -1.89 19.35
C HIS A 99 3.35 -1.84 18.00
N LEU A 100 4.67 -2.00 18.03
CA LEU A 100 5.53 -1.95 16.84
C LEU A 100 5.15 -3.00 15.78
N ASN A 101 4.80 -4.21 16.21
CA ASN A 101 4.49 -5.34 15.33
C ASN A 101 3.19 -5.17 14.54
N ASP A 102 2.36 -4.17 14.85
CA ASP A 102 1.15 -3.90 14.08
C ASP A 102 1.41 -3.02 12.85
N PHE A 103 2.61 -2.46 12.71
CA PHE A 103 2.97 -1.57 11.60
C PHE A 103 3.89 -2.26 10.59
N PRO A 104 3.64 -2.08 9.28
CA PRO A 104 4.34 -2.85 8.26
C PRO A 104 5.83 -2.53 8.12
N PHE A 105 6.23 -1.32 8.52
CA PHE A 105 7.60 -0.82 8.37
C PHE A 105 8.55 -1.25 9.50
N TYR A 106 8.02 -1.79 10.61
CA TYR A 106 8.84 -2.17 11.76
C TYR A 106 9.17 -3.67 11.85
N TYR A 107 8.55 -4.53 11.02
CA TYR A 107 8.77 -5.97 11.05
C TYR A 107 10.26 -6.35 10.95
N LEU A 108 10.98 -5.78 10.00
CA LEU A 108 12.40 -6.10 9.76
C LEU A 108 13.28 -5.73 10.98
N GLN A 109 13.05 -4.56 11.58
CA GLN A 109 13.83 -4.08 12.72
C GLN A 109 13.54 -4.88 13.99
N GLN A 110 12.32 -5.41 14.13
CA GLN A 110 11.91 -6.25 15.26
C GLN A 110 12.25 -7.73 15.06
N GLY A 111 12.75 -8.12 13.88
CA GLY A 111 12.93 -9.55 13.54
C GLY A 111 11.61 -10.31 13.52
N SER A 112 10.48 -9.61 13.36
CA SER A 112 9.14 -10.19 13.32
C SER A 112 8.66 -10.31 11.87
N SER A 113 7.54 -11.01 11.67
CA SER A 113 6.95 -11.21 10.35
C SER A 113 5.43 -11.01 10.39
N PRO A 114 4.81 -10.53 9.29
CA PRO A 114 3.36 -10.43 9.22
C PRO A 114 2.69 -11.80 9.35
N SER A 115 1.41 -11.78 9.73
CA SER A 115 0.53 -12.95 9.79
C SER A 115 0.65 -13.86 8.57
N GLU A 116 0.53 -15.17 8.81
CA GLU A 116 0.61 -16.19 7.76
C GLU A 116 -0.63 -16.26 6.86
N LYS A 117 -1.67 -15.46 7.17
CA LYS A 117 -2.90 -15.44 6.40
C LYS A 117 -3.29 -14.03 5.94
N PHE A 118 -4.14 -13.96 4.94
CA PHE A 118 -4.71 -12.73 4.42
C PHE A 118 -6.24 -12.74 4.42
N THR A 119 -6.83 -11.55 4.38
CA THR A 119 -8.26 -11.34 4.12
C THR A 119 -8.41 -10.83 2.69
N ALA A 120 -9.23 -11.49 1.89
CA ALA A 120 -9.57 -11.00 0.56
C ALA A 120 -10.74 -10.03 0.63
N LEU A 121 -10.64 -8.93 -0.11
CA LEU A 121 -11.68 -7.93 -0.26
C LEU A 121 -12.01 -7.80 -1.75
N ILE A 122 -13.20 -8.23 -2.14
CA ILE A 122 -13.69 -8.20 -3.52
C ILE A 122 -14.73 -7.08 -3.64
N TRP A 123 -14.49 -6.11 -4.52
CA TRP A 123 -15.45 -5.05 -4.85
C TRP A 123 -16.33 -5.50 -6.00
N ALA A 124 -17.62 -5.63 -5.71
CA ALA A 124 -18.65 -6.05 -6.66
C ALA A 124 -19.50 -4.84 -7.03
N VAL A 125 -19.58 -4.52 -8.32
CA VAL A 125 -20.40 -3.39 -8.83
C VAL A 125 -21.51 -3.86 -9.75
N SER A 126 -21.50 -5.14 -10.13
CA SER A 126 -22.45 -5.70 -11.08
C SER A 126 -23.32 -6.77 -10.44
N PRO A 127 -24.59 -6.90 -10.89
CA PRO A 127 -25.43 -7.98 -10.41
C PRO A 127 -24.92 -9.33 -10.89
N ILE A 128 -25.16 -10.36 -10.08
CA ILE A 128 -24.82 -11.73 -10.45
C ILE A 128 -26.00 -12.34 -11.22
N ILE A 129 -25.78 -12.56 -12.52
CA ILE A 129 -26.78 -13.04 -13.49
C ILE A 129 -26.45 -14.47 -13.96
N SER A 130 -25.18 -14.88 -13.90
CA SER A 130 -24.72 -16.19 -14.39
C SER A 130 -23.65 -16.79 -13.50
N LEU A 131 -23.73 -18.11 -13.27
CA LEU A 131 -22.71 -18.89 -12.58
C LEU A 131 -21.33 -18.85 -13.27
N SER A 132 -21.27 -18.42 -14.53
CA SER A 132 -20.04 -18.30 -15.31
C SER A 132 -19.29 -16.97 -15.09
N GLN A 133 -19.87 -16.02 -14.35
CA GLN A 133 -19.31 -14.69 -14.15
C GLN A 133 -17.94 -14.72 -13.45
N PRO A 134 -17.04 -13.77 -13.78
CA PRO A 134 -15.68 -13.74 -13.25
C PRO A 134 -15.60 -13.74 -11.71
N ILE A 135 -16.46 -12.95 -11.04
CA ILE A 135 -16.48 -12.83 -9.59
C ILE A 135 -16.66 -14.16 -8.86
N LEU A 136 -17.48 -15.06 -9.40
CA LEU A 136 -17.74 -16.36 -8.79
C LEU A 136 -16.53 -17.28 -8.91
N LYS A 137 -15.89 -17.29 -10.09
CA LYS A 137 -14.65 -18.05 -10.33
C LYS A 137 -13.49 -17.50 -9.49
N LEU A 138 -13.39 -16.17 -9.39
CA LEU A 138 -12.42 -15.49 -8.56
C LEU A 138 -12.60 -15.84 -7.08
N THR A 139 -13.83 -15.77 -6.59
CA THR A 139 -14.18 -16.15 -5.21
C THR A 139 -13.76 -17.58 -4.92
N GLN A 140 -14.05 -18.52 -5.83
CA GLN A 140 -13.61 -19.91 -5.70
C GLN A 140 -12.08 -20.04 -5.70
N ALA A 141 -11.38 -19.36 -6.63
CA ALA A 141 -9.93 -19.42 -6.72
C ALA A 141 -9.24 -18.90 -5.46
N VAL A 142 -9.70 -17.77 -4.93
CA VAL A 142 -9.22 -17.17 -3.68
C VAL A 142 -9.56 -18.07 -2.48
N SER A 143 -10.78 -18.62 -2.44
CA SER A 143 -11.20 -19.50 -1.34
C SER A 143 -10.40 -20.80 -1.24
N ARG A 144 -9.71 -21.22 -2.31
CA ARG A 144 -8.86 -22.43 -2.32
C ARG A 144 -7.41 -22.15 -1.89
N SER A 145 -7.05 -20.89 -1.71
CA SER A 145 -5.71 -20.52 -1.24
C SER A 145 -5.53 -21.01 0.20
N GLN A 146 -4.40 -21.66 0.47
CA GLN A 146 -4.04 -22.12 1.81
C GLN A 146 -3.82 -20.97 2.81
N TYR A 147 -3.57 -19.76 2.30
CA TYR A 147 -3.30 -18.57 3.10
C TYR A 147 -4.53 -17.67 3.28
N CYS A 148 -5.65 -17.96 2.60
CA CYS A 148 -6.85 -17.16 2.76
C CYS A 148 -7.52 -17.47 4.11
N ALA A 149 -7.75 -16.44 4.93
CA ALA A 149 -8.49 -16.59 6.18
C ALA A 149 -9.99 -16.31 6.02
N LYS A 150 -10.34 -15.32 5.18
CA LYS A 150 -11.71 -14.82 5.02
C LYS A 150 -11.85 -14.09 3.69
N ILE A 151 -13.04 -14.14 3.11
CA ILE A 151 -13.43 -13.33 1.96
C ILE A 151 -14.49 -12.32 2.39
N LEU A 152 -14.24 -11.04 2.13
CA LEU A 152 -15.18 -9.95 2.25
C LEU A 152 -15.60 -9.51 0.85
N VAL A 153 -16.89 -9.52 0.58
CA VAL A 153 -17.45 -8.97 -0.65
C VAL A 153 -18.08 -7.64 -0.30
N LEU A 154 -17.51 -6.55 -0.81
CA LEU A 154 -18.12 -5.24 -0.76
C LEU A 154 -19.09 -5.13 -1.94
N TRP A 155 -20.37 -5.15 -1.61
CA TRP A 155 -21.46 -5.17 -2.57
C TRP A 155 -21.93 -3.76 -2.87
N ASN A 156 -21.48 -3.23 -3.98
CA ASN A 156 -21.78 -1.90 -4.50
C ASN A 156 -22.65 -1.96 -5.75
N CYS A 157 -23.76 -2.69 -5.65
CA CYS A 157 -24.74 -2.83 -6.72
C CYS A 157 -26.14 -2.54 -6.17
N GLU A 158 -26.96 -1.84 -6.95
CA GLU A 158 -28.35 -1.51 -6.59
C GLU A 158 -29.20 -2.76 -6.37
N LYS A 159 -28.92 -3.84 -7.12
CA LYS A 159 -29.61 -5.12 -6.94
C LYS A 159 -29.05 -5.83 -5.72
N PRO A 160 -29.89 -6.53 -4.92
CA PRO A 160 -29.41 -7.23 -3.74
C PRO A 160 -28.38 -8.32 -4.11
N PRO A 161 -27.44 -8.64 -3.21
CA PRO A 161 -26.51 -9.74 -3.41
C PRO A 161 -27.26 -11.07 -3.55
N PRO A 162 -26.73 -12.05 -4.29
CA PRO A 162 -27.35 -13.36 -4.40
C PRO A 162 -27.46 -14.02 -3.03
N GLN A 163 -28.58 -14.70 -2.78
CA GLN A 163 -28.77 -15.47 -1.54
C GLN A 163 -27.82 -16.67 -1.44
N LYS A 164 -27.38 -17.21 -2.59
CA LYS A 164 -26.48 -18.36 -2.65
C LYS A 164 -25.16 -17.97 -3.31
N TRP A 165 -24.09 -18.09 -2.55
CA TRP A 165 -22.71 -17.99 -3.03
C TRP A 165 -22.15 -19.38 -3.34
N PRO A 166 -21.13 -19.49 -4.22
CA PRO A 166 -20.45 -20.75 -4.44
C PRO A 166 -19.86 -21.27 -3.11
N PRO A 167 -19.77 -22.60 -2.93
CA PRO A 167 -19.17 -23.15 -1.72
C PRO A 167 -17.71 -22.68 -1.61
N THR A 168 -17.39 -22.04 -0.49
CA THR A 168 -16.04 -21.55 -0.15
C THR A 168 -15.46 -22.40 0.97
N THR A 169 -14.14 -22.62 0.95
CA THR A 169 -13.46 -23.33 2.07
C THR A 169 -13.20 -22.43 3.28
N VAL A 170 -13.41 -21.12 3.10
CA VAL A 170 -13.23 -20.07 4.10
C VAL A 170 -14.52 -19.29 4.30
N PRO A 171 -14.72 -18.61 5.44
CA PRO A 171 -15.89 -17.76 5.65
C PRO A 171 -15.98 -16.65 4.60
N LEU A 172 -17.18 -16.45 4.06
CA LEU A 172 -17.51 -15.36 3.15
C LEU A 172 -18.53 -14.43 3.82
N THR A 173 -18.24 -13.13 3.85
CA THR A 173 -19.15 -12.11 4.38
C THR A 173 -19.42 -11.06 3.32
N VAL A 174 -20.68 -10.70 3.13
CA VAL A 174 -21.09 -9.63 2.22
C VAL A 174 -21.40 -8.38 3.04
N ILE A 175 -20.83 -7.25 2.65
CA ILE A 175 -21.07 -5.94 3.26
C ILE A 175 -21.66 -5.04 2.17
N LEU A 176 -22.81 -4.43 2.45
CA LEU A 176 -23.43 -3.47 1.54
C LEU A 176 -22.65 -2.14 1.58
N SER A 177 -22.39 -1.58 0.40
CA SER A 177 -21.66 -0.31 0.23
C SER A 177 -22.62 0.83 -0.17
N SER A 178 -22.25 2.08 0.14
CA SER A 178 -23.06 3.28 -0.14
C SER A 178 -22.69 4.00 -1.45
N ASN A 179 -22.23 3.28 -2.49
CA ASN A 179 -21.84 3.83 -3.79
C ASN A 179 -20.61 4.77 -3.77
N LYS A 180 -19.77 4.64 -2.75
CA LYS A 180 -18.52 5.39 -2.62
C LYS A 180 -17.32 4.47 -2.83
N VAL A 181 -16.48 4.78 -3.82
CA VAL A 181 -15.30 3.98 -4.16
C VAL A 181 -14.27 3.93 -3.02
N SER A 182 -14.21 4.96 -2.17
CA SER A 182 -13.32 4.99 -1.02
C SER A 182 -13.68 3.98 0.08
N GLU A 183 -14.92 3.45 0.09
CA GLU A 183 -15.36 2.52 1.13
C GLU A 183 -14.54 1.24 1.16
N ARG A 184 -14.01 0.84 0.01
CA ARG A 184 -13.04 -0.25 -0.11
C ARG A 184 -11.86 -0.14 0.86
N PHE A 185 -11.47 1.06 1.27
CA PHE A 185 -10.34 1.31 2.16
C PHE A 185 -10.74 1.69 3.58
N LEU A 186 -12.01 1.49 3.98
CA LEU A 186 -12.41 1.66 5.37
C LEU A 186 -11.82 0.55 6.25
N PRO A 187 -11.51 0.84 7.53
CA PRO A 187 -10.94 -0.13 8.47
C PRO A 187 -12.03 -1.07 9.02
N TYR A 188 -12.60 -1.92 8.16
CA TYR A 188 -13.62 -2.88 8.56
C TYR A 188 -13.09 -3.82 9.64
N SER A 189 -13.82 -3.93 10.76
CA SER A 189 -13.49 -4.85 11.86
C SER A 189 -13.42 -6.32 11.44
N ALA A 190 -14.06 -6.67 10.32
CA ALA A 190 -14.01 -8.01 9.76
C ALA A 190 -12.62 -8.39 9.19
N ILE A 191 -11.75 -7.40 8.91
CA ILE A 191 -10.36 -7.57 8.43
C ILE A 191 -9.44 -7.80 9.65
N GLY A 192 -9.27 -9.09 10.01
CA GLY A 192 -8.47 -9.50 11.17
C GLY A 192 -7.00 -9.83 10.87
N THR A 193 -6.56 -9.72 9.61
CA THR A 193 -5.22 -10.11 9.14
C THR A 193 -4.39 -8.92 8.72
N ASP A 194 -3.07 -8.99 8.86
CA ASP A 194 -2.16 -7.92 8.45
C ASP A 194 -2.20 -7.64 6.94
N ALA A 195 -2.36 -8.70 6.14
CA ALA A 195 -2.44 -8.63 4.69
C ALA A 195 -3.89 -8.48 4.21
N VAL A 196 -4.11 -7.54 3.29
CA VAL A 196 -5.36 -7.40 2.54
C VAL A 196 -5.08 -7.68 1.07
N LEU A 197 -5.81 -8.64 0.50
CA LEU A 197 -5.86 -8.83 -0.96
C LEU A 197 -7.06 -8.07 -1.50
N SER A 198 -6.83 -6.92 -2.13
CA SER A 198 -7.88 -6.15 -2.78
C SER A 198 -8.06 -6.58 -4.23
N LEU A 199 -9.32 -6.79 -4.62
CA LEU A 199 -9.72 -7.37 -5.90
C LEU A 199 -10.94 -6.65 -6.48
N ASP A 200 -10.91 -6.37 -7.78
CA ASP A 200 -12.10 -6.04 -8.57
C ASP A 200 -12.85 -7.32 -8.98
N GLU A 201 -14.17 -7.24 -9.16
CA GLU A 201 -15.02 -8.37 -9.58
C GLU A 201 -14.62 -9.05 -10.90
N TYR A 202 -13.83 -8.37 -11.74
CA TYR A 202 -13.34 -8.85 -13.03
C TYR A 202 -11.93 -9.44 -12.98
N ALA A 203 -11.26 -9.40 -11.82
CA ALA A 203 -9.92 -9.94 -11.69
C ALA A 203 -9.91 -11.45 -12.02
N SER A 204 -8.93 -11.89 -12.81
CA SER A 204 -8.83 -13.27 -13.28
C SER A 204 -7.57 -13.95 -12.74
N LEU A 205 -7.59 -14.28 -11.44
CA LEU A 205 -6.45 -14.91 -10.77
C LEU A 205 -6.73 -16.38 -10.46
N SER A 206 -5.71 -17.21 -10.65
CA SER A 206 -5.67 -18.59 -10.16
C SER A 206 -5.21 -18.62 -8.69
N THR A 207 -5.55 -19.69 -7.97
CA THR A 207 -5.10 -19.93 -6.60
C THR A 207 -3.57 -19.85 -6.49
N SER A 208 -2.83 -20.39 -7.47
CA SER A 208 -1.36 -20.33 -7.46
C SER A 208 -0.79 -18.93 -7.61
N GLU A 209 -1.47 -18.05 -8.34
CA GLU A 209 -1.05 -16.64 -8.49
C GLU A 209 -1.32 -15.86 -7.21
N VAL A 210 -2.46 -16.13 -6.56
CA VAL A 210 -2.81 -15.56 -5.26
C VAL A 210 -1.78 -15.97 -4.20
N ASP A 211 -1.48 -17.27 -4.09
CA ASP A 211 -0.49 -17.80 -3.15
C ASP A 211 0.91 -17.21 -3.38
N PHE A 212 1.34 -17.14 -4.64
CA PHE A 212 2.65 -16.55 -4.97
C PHE A 212 2.72 -15.07 -4.60
N ALA A 213 1.71 -14.29 -4.97
CA ALA A 213 1.67 -12.86 -4.67
C ALA A 213 1.65 -12.59 -3.16
N PHE A 214 0.96 -13.43 -2.38
CA PHE A 214 0.97 -13.36 -0.93
C PHE A 214 2.35 -13.64 -0.34
N VAL A 215 3.03 -14.70 -0.80
CA VAL A 215 4.40 -15.04 -0.35
C VAL A 215 5.38 -13.91 -0.68
N VAL A 216 5.26 -13.29 -1.85
CA VAL A 216 6.05 -12.10 -2.21
C VAL A 216 5.73 -10.94 -1.27
N TRP A 217 4.45 -10.64 -1.02
CA TRP A 217 4.04 -9.57 -0.12
C TRP A 217 4.58 -9.76 1.30
N ARG A 218 4.60 -10.99 1.84
CA ARG A 218 5.18 -11.26 3.18
C ARG A 218 6.66 -10.89 3.29
N LYS A 219 7.40 -10.82 2.18
CA LYS A 219 8.80 -10.36 2.16
C LYS A 219 8.93 -8.85 2.08
N PHE A 220 7.86 -8.14 1.73
CA PHE A 220 7.81 -6.69 1.55
C PHE A 220 6.49 -6.11 2.09
N PRO A 221 6.19 -6.30 3.38
CA PRO A 221 4.87 -6.01 3.97
C PRO A 221 4.49 -4.53 3.93
N ASP A 222 5.48 -3.65 3.86
CA ASP A 222 5.38 -2.21 3.71
C ASP A 222 4.98 -1.75 2.31
N ARG A 223 5.08 -2.61 1.29
CA ARG A 223 4.85 -2.21 -0.11
C ARG A 223 3.56 -2.79 -0.68
N ILE A 224 3.03 -2.12 -1.70
CA ILE A 224 1.96 -2.68 -2.53
C ILE A 224 2.58 -3.70 -3.49
N VAL A 225 2.04 -4.92 -3.49
CA VAL A 225 2.47 -6.02 -4.37
C VAL A 225 1.30 -6.49 -5.21
N GLY A 226 1.40 -6.47 -6.54
CA GLY A 226 0.24 -6.83 -7.36
C GLY A 226 0.50 -6.93 -8.85
N PHE A 227 -0.58 -7.08 -9.61
CA PHE A 227 -0.51 -7.48 -11.03
C PHE A 227 -0.65 -6.32 -12.01
N PRO A 228 -1.70 -5.48 -11.95
CA PRO A 228 -1.90 -4.43 -12.93
C PRO A 228 -1.03 -3.23 -12.57
N VAL A 229 -0.06 -2.92 -13.43
CA VAL A 229 0.86 -1.79 -13.22
C VAL A 229 0.50 -0.60 -14.08
N ARG A 230 0.82 0.58 -13.56
CA ARG A 230 0.71 1.88 -14.23
C ARG A 230 1.91 2.74 -13.88
N SER A 231 2.09 3.83 -14.60
CA SER A 231 3.18 4.76 -14.34
C SER A 231 2.73 6.20 -14.41
N HIS A 232 3.60 7.07 -13.93
CA HIS A 232 3.54 8.50 -14.14
C HIS A 232 4.81 8.97 -14.84
N PHE A 233 4.76 10.14 -15.47
CA PHE A 233 5.91 10.79 -16.08
C PHE A 233 5.72 12.30 -16.06
N TRP A 234 6.77 13.10 -16.16
CA TRP A 234 6.61 14.54 -16.32
C TRP A 234 6.38 14.87 -17.81
N ASP A 235 5.24 15.47 -18.14
CA ASP A 235 4.93 15.90 -19.50
C ASP A 235 5.48 17.32 -19.72
N MET A 236 6.66 17.41 -20.33
CA MET A 236 7.33 18.69 -20.63
C MET A 236 6.47 19.63 -21.48
N SER A 237 5.60 19.11 -22.35
CA SER A 237 4.77 19.93 -23.23
C SER A 237 3.64 20.65 -22.47
N LYS A 238 3.17 20.05 -21.38
CA LYS A 238 2.08 20.58 -20.54
C LYS A 238 2.58 21.12 -19.20
N ASN A 239 3.87 20.96 -18.90
CA ASN A 239 4.49 21.31 -17.64
C ASN A 239 3.73 20.74 -16.41
N GLN A 240 3.32 19.47 -16.52
CA GLN A 240 2.50 18.80 -15.50
C GLN A 240 2.75 17.29 -15.47
N TRP A 241 2.35 16.63 -14.38
CA TRP A 241 2.51 15.18 -14.24
C TRP A 241 1.52 14.41 -15.10
N SER A 242 2.05 13.56 -15.96
CA SER A 242 1.48 12.52 -16.82
C SER A 242 0.93 11.25 -16.13
N TYR A 243 -0.32 10.79 -16.34
CA TYR A 243 -0.69 9.38 -16.09
C TYR A 243 -0.49 8.55 -17.36
N THR A 244 0.00 7.32 -17.25
CA THR A 244 0.17 6.44 -18.41
C THR A 244 -0.17 4.97 -18.12
N SER A 245 -0.86 4.36 -19.10
CA SER A 245 -1.08 2.92 -19.20
C SER A 245 -0.16 2.24 -20.21
N LYS A 246 0.84 2.96 -20.74
CA LYS A 246 1.83 2.37 -21.66
C LYS A 246 2.57 1.25 -20.96
N TRP A 247 2.66 0.11 -21.63
CA TRP A 247 3.41 -1.04 -21.17
C TRP A 247 4.89 -0.76 -21.35
N THR A 248 5.54 -0.33 -20.28
CA THR A 248 7.00 -0.18 -20.23
C THR A 248 7.57 -1.08 -19.14
N ASN A 249 8.90 -1.21 -19.09
CA ASN A 249 9.58 -1.93 -18.01
C ASN A 249 9.57 -1.15 -16.69
N GLU A 250 9.23 0.13 -16.73
CA GLU A 250 9.18 1.01 -15.59
C GLU A 250 7.73 1.30 -15.18
N PHE A 251 7.47 1.25 -13.89
CA PHE A 251 6.16 1.53 -13.31
C PHE A 251 6.34 2.20 -11.96
N SER A 252 5.32 2.93 -11.52
CA SER A 252 5.32 3.62 -10.23
C SER A 252 4.08 3.32 -9.40
N MET A 253 3.14 2.56 -9.96
CA MET A 253 1.87 2.23 -9.34
C MET A 253 1.51 0.78 -9.62
N VAL A 254 0.91 0.13 -8.63
CA VAL A 254 0.21 -1.15 -8.75
C VAL A 254 -1.25 -0.89 -8.38
N LEU A 255 -2.17 -1.14 -9.30
CA LEU A 255 -3.59 -0.85 -9.08
C LEU A 255 -4.18 -1.85 -8.07
N THR A 256 -4.97 -1.33 -7.13
CA THR A 256 -5.62 -2.14 -6.07
C THR A 256 -6.74 -3.05 -6.59
N ALA A 257 -7.01 -3.02 -7.90
CA ALA A 257 -7.87 -3.98 -8.59
C ALA A 257 -7.39 -5.43 -8.48
N ALA A 258 -6.09 -5.64 -8.24
CA ALA A 258 -5.52 -6.94 -7.89
C ALA A 258 -4.17 -6.75 -7.21
N ALA A 259 -4.18 -6.49 -5.90
CA ALA A 259 -2.96 -6.24 -5.13
C ALA A 259 -3.08 -6.61 -3.65
N PHE A 260 -1.96 -7.02 -3.08
CA PHE A 260 -1.70 -7.14 -1.66
C PHE A 260 -1.09 -5.87 -1.09
N TYR A 261 -1.55 -5.48 0.09
CA TYR A 261 -0.95 -4.41 0.89
C TYR A 261 -1.32 -4.60 2.37
N HIS A 262 -0.66 -3.85 3.27
CA HIS A 262 -0.93 -3.95 4.70
C HIS A 262 -2.25 -3.27 5.11
N ARG A 263 -3.02 -3.89 6.00
CA ARG A 263 -4.29 -3.35 6.53
C ARG A 263 -4.16 -1.95 7.14
N TYR A 264 -2.97 -1.63 7.66
CA TYR A 264 -2.69 -0.32 8.25
C TYR A 264 -2.96 0.84 7.29
N TYR A 265 -2.80 0.61 5.99
CA TYR A 265 -3.10 1.62 4.98
C TYR A 265 -4.59 2.00 4.91
N HIS A 266 -5.51 1.17 5.39
CA HIS A 266 -6.93 1.55 5.56
C HIS A 266 -7.09 2.64 6.63
N SER A 267 -6.35 2.51 7.74
CA SER A 267 -6.35 3.51 8.83
C SER A 267 -5.76 4.83 8.35
N LEU A 268 -4.64 4.79 7.64
CA LEU A 268 -4.06 6.00 7.03
C LEU A 268 -5.00 6.62 5.98
N PHE A 269 -5.61 5.81 5.12
CA PHE A 269 -6.54 6.30 4.13
C PHE A 269 -7.75 7.00 4.79
N SER A 270 -8.25 6.47 5.90
CA SER A 270 -9.46 6.95 6.58
C SER A 270 -9.22 8.07 7.61
N ASN A 271 -8.07 8.07 8.28
CA ASN A 271 -7.81 8.94 9.43
C ASN A 271 -6.68 9.95 9.17
N TYR A 272 -5.73 9.63 8.29
CA TYR A 272 -4.61 10.54 7.97
C TYR A 272 -4.90 11.40 6.73
N LEU A 273 -5.44 10.82 5.65
CA LEU A 273 -5.80 11.64 4.48
C LEU A 273 -6.91 12.64 4.83
N PRO A 274 -6.91 13.85 4.25
CA PRO A 274 -8.00 14.80 4.45
C PRO A 274 -9.29 14.30 3.82
N ALA A 275 -10.41 14.56 4.51
CA ALA A 275 -11.74 14.24 4.00
C ALA A 275 -11.98 14.82 2.59
N LYS A 276 -11.44 16.01 2.28
CA LYS A 276 -11.56 16.65 0.96
C LYS A 276 -10.99 15.80 -0.19
N LEU A 277 -9.90 15.06 0.04
CA LEU A 277 -9.35 14.15 -0.97
C LEU A 277 -10.21 12.91 -1.13
N ARG A 278 -10.67 12.31 -0.02
CA ARG A 278 -11.60 11.17 -0.07
C ARG A 278 -12.91 11.52 -0.78
N SER A 279 -13.52 12.65 -0.42
CA SER A 279 -14.74 13.14 -1.07
C SER A 279 -14.53 13.52 -2.54
N PHE A 280 -13.30 13.87 -2.96
CA PHE A 280 -12.99 14.09 -4.37
C PHE A 280 -13.03 12.77 -5.15
N VAL A 281 -12.34 11.72 -4.67
CA VAL A 281 -12.35 10.40 -5.34
C VAL A 281 -13.73 9.77 -5.37
N ASP A 282 -14.52 9.93 -4.30
CA ASP A 282 -15.91 9.46 -4.25
C ASP A 282 -16.79 10.17 -5.28
N ARG A 283 -16.65 11.50 -5.41
CA ARG A 283 -17.46 12.29 -6.35
C ARG A 283 -17.18 11.93 -7.81
N ILE A 284 -15.93 11.63 -8.15
CA ILE A 284 -15.55 11.22 -9.52
C ILE A 284 -15.67 9.71 -9.73
N ALA A 285 -15.91 8.93 -8.67
CA ALA A 285 -15.92 7.47 -8.65
C ALA A 285 -14.69 6.84 -9.34
N ASN A 286 -13.51 7.37 -9.06
CA ASN A 286 -12.24 7.00 -9.71
C ASN A 286 -11.04 7.44 -8.85
N CYS A 287 -9.85 6.96 -9.19
CA CYS A 287 -8.56 7.34 -8.63
C CYS A 287 -8.32 7.00 -7.16
N GLU A 288 -9.18 6.20 -6.53
CA GLU A 288 -8.97 5.68 -5.19
C GLU A 288 -7.72 4.78 -5.12
N ASP A 289 -7.46 4.02 -6.18
CA ASP A 289 -6.27 3.19 -6.37
C ASP A 289 -4.99 4.03 -6.52
N ILE A 290 -5.05 5.12 -7.31
CA ILE A 290 -3.95 6.09 -7.46
C ILE A 290 -3.67 6.76 -6.12
N LEU A 291 -4.71 7.22 -5.42
CA LEU A 291 -4.57 7.86 -4.12
C LEU A 291 -3.93 6.92 -3.08
N MET A 292 -4.29 5.63 -3.10
CA MET A 292 -3.65 4.61 -2.27
C MET A 292 -2.16 4.46 -2.60
N ASN A 293 -1.78 4.43 -3.88
CA ASN A 293 -0.36 4.36 -4.27
C ASN A 293 0.43 5.61 -3.84
N PHE A 294 -0.17 6.80 -3.98
CA PHE A 294 0.43 8.04 -3.48
C PHE A 294 0.64 7.99 -1.97
N LEU A 295 -0.38 7.55 -1.23
CA LEU A 295 -0.31 7.40 0.22
C LEU A 295 0.81 6.46 0.64
N VAL A 296 0.84 5.23 0.10
CA VAL A 296 1.86 4.24 0.47
C VAL A 296 3.26 4.70 0.09
N SER A 297 3.44 5.28 -1.10
CA SER A 297 4.75 5.78 -1.55
C SER A 297 5.22 6.98 -0.74
N ALA A 298 4.31 7.89 -0.36
CA ALA A 298 4.64 9.05 0.48
C ALA A 298 5.11 8.64 1.88
N VAL A 299 4.49 7.59 2.43
CA VAL A 299 4.80 7.03 3.75
C VAL A 299 6.11 6.26 3.74
N THR A 300 6.25 5.32 2.83
CA THR A 300 7.40 4.39 2.83
C THR A 300 8.62 4.93 2.11
N LYS A 301 8.43 5.89 1.19
CA LYS A 301 9.45 6.34 0.22
C LYS A 301 9.95 5.22 -0.69
N LEU A 302 9.18 4.15 -0.83
CA LEU A 302 9.55 2.98 -1.62
C LEU A 302 8.56 2.75 -2.77
N PRO A 303 9.03 2.21 -3.90
CA PRO A 303 8.16 1.92 -5.03
C PRO A 303 7.42 0.58 -4.84
N PRO A 304 6.30 0.37 -5.54
CA PRO A 304 5.55 -0.88 -5.48
C PRO A 304 6.30 -2.05 -6.18
N ILE A 305 5.78 -3.26 -6.03
CA ILE A 305 6.34 -4.49 -6.62
C ILE A 305 5.35 -5.13 -7.58
N LYS A 306 5.84 -5.46 -8.78
CA LYS A 306 5.07 -6.17 -9.79
C LYS A 306 5.22 -7.68 -9.63
N VAL A 307 4.10 -8.41 -9.68
CA VAL A 307 4.06 -9.85 -9.87
C VAL A 307 3.34 -10.20 -11.16
N THR A 308 3.66 -11.35 -11.76
CA THR A 308 3.09 -11.69 -13.06
C THR A 308 1.90 -12.63 -12.99
N GLN A 309 0.93 -12.30 -13.83
CA GLN A 309 -0.21 -13.13 -14.15
C GLN A 309 0.11 -14.01 -15.38
N LYS A 310 -0.05 -15.33 -15.25
CA LYS A 310 0.16 -16.32 -16.32
C LYS A 310 -0.80 -16.13 -17.48
N LYS A 311 -2.04 -15.76 -17.19
CA LYS A 311 -2.98 -15.27 -18.21
C LYS A 311 -2.89 -13.75 -18.22
N HIS A 312 -2.42 -13.17 -19.32
CA HIS A 312 -2.51 -11.73 -19.50
C HIS A 312 -3.94 -11.27 -19.17
N LEU A 313 -4.10 -10.37 -18.20
CA LEU A 313 -5.32 -9.58 -18.07
C LEU A 313 -5.50 -8.87 -19.40
N ARG A 314 -6.37 -9.40 -20.26
CA ARG A 314 -6.94 -8.61 -21.34
C ARG A 314 -7.82 -7.59 -20.62
N GLU A 315 -7.35 -6.36 -20.51
CA GLU A 315 -8.17 -5.20 -20.12
C GLU A 315 -9.16 -4.85 -21.25
N SER A 316 -9.87 -5.86 -21.75
CA SER A 316 -10.92 -5.73 -22.73
C SER A 316 -12.07 -6.57 -22.22
N PRO A 317 -13.20 -5.96 -21.85
CA PRO A 317 -14.44 -6.71 -21.65
C PRO A 317 -14.69 -7.62 -22.85
N PRO A 318 -15.28 -8.81 -22.67
CA PRO A 318 -15.51 -9.75 -23.76
C PRO A 318 -16.30 -9.06 -24.87
N GLN A 319 -15.66 -8.96 -26.05
CA GLN A 319 -16.27 -8.52 -27.30
C GLN A 319 -17.31 -9.56 -27.76
N GLN A 320 -18.46 -9.65 -27.09
CA GLN A 320 -19.63 -10.36 -27.61
C GLN A 320 -20.92 -9.78 -27.02
N VAL A 321 -21.25 -8.52 -27.32
CA VAL A 321 -22.63 -8.04 -27.58
C VAL A 321 -22.53 -6.71 -28.34
N GLY A 322 -23.15 -6.63 -29.53
CA GLY A 322 -23.70 -5.40 -30.12
C GLY A 322 -22.74 -4.25 -30.45
N ARG A 323 -22.58 -3.97 -31.74
CA ARG A 323 -21.94 -2.75 -32.28
C ARG A 323 -22.76 -1.49 -32.00
N HIS A 324 -22.99 -1.08 -30.75
CA HIS A 324 -23.44 0.28 -30.43
C HIS A 324 -22.93 0.68 -29.03
N ALA A 325 -22.23 1.82 -28.95
CA ALA A 325 -21.87 2.56 -27.72
C ALA A 325 -20.55 2.24 -26.96
N TRP A 326 -19.43 2.02 -27.66
CA TRP A 326 -18.11 1.78 -27.02
C TRP A 326 -17.04 2.84 -27.31
N GLU A 327 -17.34 4.14 -27.18
CA GLU A 327 -16.28 5.16 -27.23
C GLU A 327 -16.60 6.57 -26.62
N PRO A 328 -17.13 6.66 -25.38
CA PRO A 328 -16.84 7.88 -24.57
C PRO A 328 -16.29 7.63 -23.16
N LYS A 329 -16.45 6.43 -22.58
CA LYS A 329 -16.10 6.17 -21.16
C LYS A 329 -14.60 5.98 -20.90
N GLY A 330 -13.85 5.38 -21.82
CA GLY A 330 -12.41 5.15 -21.65
C GLY A 330 -11.57 6.44 -21.68
N SER A 331 -11.92 7.37 -22.56
CA SER A 331 -11.24 8.66 -22.69
C SER A 331 -11.46 9.55 -21.46
N LEU A 332 -12.70 9.67 -20.99
CA LEU A 332 -13.01 10.44 -19.78
C LEU A 332 -12.35 9.83 -18.54
N HIS A 333 -12.41 8.50 -18.37
CA HIS A 333 -11.78 7.81 -17.24
C HIS A 333 -10.27 8.04 -17.21
N PHE A 334 -9.59 8.01 -18.38
CA PHE A 334 -8.16 8.28 -18.47
C PHE A 334 -7.84 9.76 -18.18
N ALA A 335 -8.64 10.69 -18.72
CA ALA A 335 -8.49 12.13 -18.45
C ALA A 335 -8.72 12.48 -16.98
N GLN A 336 -9.64 11.80 -16.29
CA GLN A 336 -9.82 11.95 -14.84
C GLN A 336 -8.58 11.48 -14.08
N ARG A 337 -8.00 10.33 -14.43
CA ARG A 337 -6.77 9.83 -13.79
C ARG A 337 -5.58 10.76 -13.99
N GLN A 338 -5.50 11.38 -15.16
CA GLN A 338 -4.54 12.43 -15.47
C GLN A 338 -4.66 13.63 -14.52
N GLU A 339 -5.88 14.10 -14.26
CA GLU A 339 -6.16 15.16 -13.29
C GLU A 339 -5.83 14.74 -11.86
N CYS A 340 -6.19 13.51 -11.48
CA CYS A 340 -5.94 12.98 -10.13
C CYS A 340 -4.46 12.99 -9.76
N VAL A 341 -3.56 12.56 -10.68
CA VAL A 341 -2.11 12.56 -10.43
C VAL A 341 -1.60 13.96 -10.09
N ASN A 342 -2.03 14.98 -10.84
CA ASN A 342 -1.62 16.37 -10.59
C ASN A 342 -2.19 16.90 -9.28
N ARG A 343 -3.48 16.66 -9.04
CA ARG A 343 -4.16 17.12 -7.82
C ARG A 343 -3.57 16.50 -6.55
N PHE A 344 -3.22 15.22 -6.60
CA PHE A 344 -2.58 14.55 -5.48
C PHE A 344 -1.15 15.04 -5.28
N ALA A 345 -0.35 15.19 -6.33
CA ALA A 345 1.00 15.76 -6.22
C ALA A 345 0.98 17.17 -5.62
N ALA A 346 0.04 18.02 -6.05
CA ALA A 346 -0.15 19.34 -5.48
C ALA A 346 -0.52 19.30 -3.99
N TRP A 347 -1.37 18.34 -3.58
CA TRP A 347 -1.75 18.18 -2.17
C TRP A 347 -0.59 17.69 -1.30
N PHE A 348 0.16 16.69 -1.76
CA PHE A 348 1.35 16.21 -1.05
C PHE A 348 2.51 17.24 -1.06
N GLY A 349 2.46 18.24 -1.94
CA GLY A 349 3.48 19.27 -2.12
C GLY A 349 4.69 18.81 -2.96
N TYR A 350 4.70 17.56 -3.42
CA TYR A 350 5.71 16.96 -4.28
C TYR A 350 5.12 15.70 -4.95
N MET A 351 5.84 15.09 -5.90
CA MET A 351 5.47 13.79 -6.46
C MET A 351 5.99 12.65 -5.57
N PRO A 352 5.12 11.91 -4.85
CA PRO A 352 5.57 10.87 -3.94
C PRO A 352 5.78 9.51 -4.61
N LEU A 353 5.23 9.31 -5.81
CA LEU A 353 5.36 8.05 -6.53
C LEU A 353 6.82 7.82 -6.92
N VAL A 354 7.34 6.63 -6.59
CA VAL A 354 8.70 6.22 -6.92
C VAL A 354 8.64 5.18 -8.03
N HIS A 355 9.47 5.32 -9.06
CA HIS A 355 9.56 4.35 -10.14
C HIS A 355 10.29 3.07 -9.70
N SER A 356 9.95 1.97 -10.34
CA SER A 356 10.54 0.66 -10.15
C SER A 356 10.49 -0.14 -11.45
N GLN A 357 11.48 -1.01 -11.57
CA GLN A 357 11.52 -2.07 -12.59
C GLN A 357 11.49 -3.45 -11.91
N PHE A 358 11.30 -3.49 -10.59
CA PHE A 358 11.42 -4.68 -9.77
C PHE A 358 10.19 -5.58 -9.92
N ARG A 359 10.42 -6.76 -10.48
CA ARG A 359 9.37 -7.73 -10.78
C ARG A 359 9.78 -9.11 -10.28
N LEU A 360 8.83 -9.81 -9.68
CA LEU A 360 9.01 -11.18 -9.20
C LEU A 360 8.04 -12.11 -9.92
N ASP A 361 8.60 -13.19 -10.44
CA ASP A 361 7.88 -14.22 -11.19
C ASP A 361 8.04 -15.58 -10.51
N PRO A 362 7.03 -16.47 -10.55
CA PRO A 362 7.20 -17.85 -10.11
C PRO A 362 8.33 -18.53 -10.89
N VAL A 363 9.06 -19.47 -10.27
CA VAL A 363 10.22 -20.16 -10.88
C VAL A 363 9.92 -20.74 -12.28
N LEU A 364 8.74 -21.32 -12.47
CA LEU A 364 8.31 -21.91 -13.74
C LEU A 364 7.58 -20.91 -14.68
N PHE A 365 7.78 -19.61 -14.49
CA PHE A 365 7.15 -18.60 -15.31
C PHE A 365 7.73 -18.61 -16.73
N LYS A 366 6.85 -18.76 -17.74
CA LYS A 366 7.20 -19.02 -19.15
C LYS A 366 8.04 -20.28 -19.40
N ASP A 367 8.18 -21.14 -18.41
CA ASP A 367 8.94 -22.37 -18.57
C ASP A 367 8.19 -23.35 -19.48
N GLN A 368 8.89 -23.83 -20.51
CA GLN A 368 8.42 -24.87 -21.41
C GLN A 368 8.42 -26.25 -20.75
N VAL A 369 8.76 -26.40 -19.45
CA VAL A 369 8.70 -27.68 -18.73
C VAL A 369 7.37 -28.41 -18.95
N SER A 370 6.22 -27.74 -19.09
CA SER A 370 4.95 -28.42 -19.43
C SER A 370 4.91 -28.99 -20.87
N VAL A 371 5.58 -28.34 -21.82
CA VAL A 371 5.78 -28.80 -23.21
C VAL A 371 6.82 -29.93 -23.24
N LEU A 372 7.92 -29.80 -22.49
CA LEU A 372 8.96 -30.80 -22.36
C LEU A 372 8.47 -32.05 -21.61
N ARG A 373 7.65 -31.91 -20.57
CA ARG A 373 6.99 -33.03 -19.87
C ARG A 373 6.03 -33.77 -20.79
N LYS A 374 5.30 -33.05 -21.66
CA LYS A 374 4.50 -33.70 -22.71
C LYS A 374 5.36 -34.46 -23.73
N LYS A 375 6.60 -34.02 -23.97
CA LYS A 375 7.58 -34.68 -24.85
C LYS A 375 8.19 -35.94 -24.23
N TYR A 376 8.34 -35.97 -22.89
CA TYR A 376 8.96 -37.09 -22.16
C TYR A 376 8.03 -37.71 -21.11
N ARG A 377 6.79 -38.08 -21.49
CA ARG A 377 5.82 -38.70 -20.57
C ARG A 377 6.28 -40.02 -19.94
N GLN A 378 7.28 -40.68 -20.53
CA GLN A 378 7.80 -41.97 -20.07
C GLN A 378 8.83 -41.85 -18.93
N LEU A 379 9.33 -40.65 -18.62
CA LEU A 379 10.28 -40.43 -17.51
C LEU A 379 9.59 -40.27 -16.13
N GLU A 380 8.26 -40.22 -16.07
CA GLU A 380 7.49 -40.11 -14.82
C GLU A 380 7.01 -41.49 -14.29
N ARG A 381 7.45 -42.59 -14.91
CA ARG A 381 7.34 -43.94 -14.34
C ARG A 381 8.72 -44.38 -13.89
N ASP A 382 9.07 -44.04 -12.67
CA ASP A 382 9.91 -44.82 -11.75
C ASP A 382 9.75 -44.25 -10.34
#